data_AF-A0A2M6ZB18-F1
#
_entry.id   AF-A0A2M6ZB18-F1
#
_cell.length_a   1.000
_cell.length_b   1.000
_cell.length_c   1.000
_cell.angle_alpha   90.00
_cell.angle_beta   90.00
_cell.angle_gamma   90.00
#
_symmetry.space_group_name_H-M   'P 1'
#
loop_
_entity.id
_entity.type
_entity.pdbx_description
1 polymer ?
#
loop_
_entity_poly.entity_id
_entity_poly.type
_entity_poly.pdbx_seq_one_letter_code
_entity_poly.pdbx_strand_id
1 'polypeptide(L)'
;MIVGEQKPIMEILQMVSPHKKLLILGCGTCVKTCFAGGEDEVTTLASVLRLALKTKDIFVQIEELTVERQCEDAFIAEAADAVSRNEAVLSLACGAGVQAVARRFPRSLVLPGVNTTFLGVLERRGLFTEECSGCGDCQLAVFGGICPVTRCAKKLLNGPCGGSRNGKCEVNADTDCAWHLIIERLSAQGRLNQLRAYVPPKQWQASLSGGPRKLIREDHVI
;
A
#
# COMPACT_ATOMS: atom_id res chain seq x y z
N MET A 1 5.31 -4.40 -1.60
CA MET A 1 4.92 -3.04 -2.02
C MET A 1 3.63 -2.64 -1.30
N ILE A 2 3.38 -1.35 -1.10
CA ILE A 2 2.05 -0.88 -0.66
C ILE A 2 1.14 -0.83 -1.89
N VAL A 3 0.05 -1.59 -1.87
CA VAL A 3 -0.95 -1.59 -2.94
C VAL A 3 -1.91 -0.43 -2.72
N GLY A 4 -2.20 0.29 -3.80
CA GLY A 4 -3.13 1.41 -3.79
C GLY A 4 -4.03 1.39 -5.01
N GLU A 5 -5.23 1.93 -4.83
CA GLU A 5 -6.22 2.10 -5.89
C GLU A 5 -6.58 3.57 -5.99
N GLN A 6 -6.61 4.13 -7.21
CA GLN A 6 -7.00 5.53 -7.39
C GLN A 6 -8.45 5.71 -6.89
N LYS A 7 -8.69 6.79 -6.13
CA LYS A 7 -10.03 7.10 -5.67
C LYS A 7 -10.97 7.34 -6.86
N PRO A 8 -12.28 7.05 -6.70
CA PRO A 8 -13.25 7.37 -7.73
C PRO A 8 -13.15 8.82 -8.19
N ILE A 9 -13.20 9.05 -9.50
CA ILE A 9 -13.01 10.38 -10.07
C ILE A 9 -13.97 11.43 -9.48
N MET A 10 -15.19 11.02 -9.14
CA MET A 10 -16.18 11.90 -8.52
C MET A 10 -15.79 12.36 -7.11
N GLU A 11 -15.15 11.49 -6.33
CA GLU A 11 -14.61 11.84 -5.01
C GLU A 11 -13.46 12.82 -5.14
N ILE A 12 -12.54 12.56 -6.09
CA ILE A 12 -11.43 13.48 -6.40
C ILE A 12 -11.97 14.84 -6.84
N LEU A 13 -12.92 14.86 -7.78
CA LEU A 13 -13.54 16.10 -8.27
C LEU A 13 -14.14 16.92 -7.13
N GLN A 14 -14.86 16.28 -6.20
CA GLN A 14 -15.43 16.98 -5.04
C GLN A 14 -14.36 17.61 -4.16
N MET A 15 -13.24 16.92 -3.93
CA MET A 15 -12.13 17.44 -3.14
C MET A 15 -11.38 18.59 -3.81
N VAL A 16 -11.21 18.55 -5.14
CA VAL A 16 -10.36 19.54 -5.85
C VAL A 16 -11.13 20.76 -6.38
N SER A 17 -12.43 20.64 -6.64
CA SER A 17 -13.26 21.72 -7.21
C SER A 17 -13.23 23.05 -6.41
N PRO A 18 -13.07 23.06 -5.07
CA PRO A 18 -12.97 24.32 -4.32
C PRO A 18 -11.68 25.12 -4.55
N HIS A 19 -10.66 24.55 -5.20
CA HIS A 19 -9.32 25.14 -5.32
C HIS A 19 -9.04 25.64 -6.73
N LYS A 20 -8.43 26.82 -6.87
CA LYS A 20 -8.10 27.42 -8.17
C LYS A 20 -6.76 26.96 -8.73
N LYS A 21 -5.83 26.57 -7.86
CA LYS A 21 -4.51 26.05 -8.23
C LYS A 21 -4.24 24.73 -7.54
N LEU A 22 -4.07 23.68 -8.32
CA LEU A 22 -3.91 22.32 -7.85
C LEU A 22 -2.59 21.74 -8.36
N LEU A 23 -1.77 21.23 -7.46
CA LEU A 23 -0.69 20.32 -7.79
C LEU A 23 -1.19 18.88 -7.73
N ILE A 24 -1.08 18.12 -8.82
CA ILE A 24 -1.20 16.66 -8.76
C ILE A 24 0.21 16.11 -8.56
N LEU A 25 0.45 15.54 -7.39
CA LEU A 25 1.75 15.02 -6.99
C LEU A 25 1.75 13.49 -7.05
N GLY A 26 2.45 12.92 -8.02
CA GLY A 26 2.65 11.48 -8.21
C GLY A 26 3.73 10.89 -7.30
N CYS A 27 3.66 9.59 -7.07
CA CYS A 27 4.63 8.80 -6.30
C CYS A 27 5.15 7.64 -7.15
N GLY A 28 6.39 7.77 -7.63
CA GLY A 28 6.98 6.94 -8.68
C GLY A 28 7.38 5.52 -8.30
N THR A 29 7.05 5.03 -7.10
CA THR A 29 7.47 3.71 -6.62
C THR A 29 6.31 2.72 -6.46
N CYS A 30 5.78 2.50 -5.25
CA CYS A 30 4.84 1.39 -4.98
C CYS A 30 3.51 1.53 -5.74
N VAL A 31 2.90 2.71 -5.68
CA VAL A 31 1.58 2.97 -6.28
C VAL A 31 1.64 3.19 -7.79
N LYS A 32 2.81 3.52 -8.35
CA LYS A 32 3.07 3.46 -9.78
C LYS A 32 2.94 2.03 -10.31
N THR A 33 3.49 1.05 -9.59
CA THR A 33 3.30 -0.37 -9.94
C THR A 33 1.83 -0.81 -9.87
N CYS A 34 1.00 -0.08 -9.10
CA CYS A 34 -0.45 -0.29 -9.04
C CYS A 34 -1.23 0.36 -10.19
N PHE A 35 -0.57 1.12 -11.07
CA PHE A 35 -1.24 1.96 -12.07
C PHE A 35 -2.20 2.96 -11.41
N ALA A 36 -1.81 3.52 -10.26
CA ALA A 36 -2.68 4.37 -9.44
C ALA A 36 -2.09 5.76 -9.15
N GLY A 37 -0.79 5.98 -9.34
CA GLY A 37 -0.17 7.23 -8.89
C GLY A 37 1.21 7.56 -9.43
N GLY A 38 1.70 6.86 -10.45
CA GLY A 38 2.90 7.27 -11.19
C GLY A 38 2.64 8.42 -12.16
N GLU A 39 3.64 8.75 -12.95
CA GLU A 39 3.63 9.85 -13.92
C GLU A 39 2.48 9.70 -14.94
N ASP A 40 2.28 8.49 -15.46
CA ASP A 40 1.21 8.21 -16.43
C ASP A 40 -0.18 8.45 -15.81
N GLU A 41 -0.36 8.09 -14.53
CA GLU A 41 -1.61 8.34 -13.81
C GLU A 41 -1.81 9.80 -13.46
N VAL A 42 -0.74 10.54 -13.14
CA VAL A 42 -0.78 11.99 -12.94
C VAL A 42 -1.29 12.68 -14.21
N THR A 43 -0.68 12.40 -15.36
CA THR A 43 -1.04 13.04 -16.63
C THR A 43 -2.44 12.63 -17.10
N THR A 44 -2.81 11.36 -16.93
CA THR A 44 -4.16 10.88 -17.25
C THR A 44 -5.20 11.58 -16.37
N LEU A 45 -5.00 11.60 -15.06
CA LEU A 45 -5.92 12.22 -14.10
C LEU A 45 -6.03 13.72 -14.33
N ALA A 46 -4.91 14.41 -14.58
CA ALA A 46 -4.90 15.84 -14.89
C ALA A 46 -5.79 16.15 -16.11
N SER A 47 -5.66 15.35 -17.18
CA SER A 47 -6.47 15.49 -18.38
C SER A 47 -7.96 15.28 -18.12
N VAL A 48 -8.30 14.23 -17.36
CA VAL A 48 -9.69 13.94 -16.96
C VAL A 48 -10.28 15.07 -16.11
N LEU A 49 -9.52 15.58 -15.13
CA LEU A 49 -9.97 16.68 -14.27
C LEU A 49 -10.15 17.98 -15.05
N ARG A 50 -9.22 18.35 -15.94
CA ARG A 50 -9.37 19.53 -16.81
C ARG A 50 -10.66 19.47 -17.63
N LEU A 51 -10.98 18.30 -18.21
CA LEU A 51 -12.21 18.11 -18.97
C LEU A 51 -13.46 18.22 -18.09
N ALA A 52 -13.50 17.48 -16.98
CA ALA A 52 -14.65 17.41 -16.10
C ALA A 52 -14.97 18.75 -15.41
N LEU A 53 -13.94 19.52 -15.02
CA LEU A 53 -14.10 20.85 -14.42
C LEU A 53 -14.60 21.86 -15.45
N LYS A 54 -14.08 21.80 -16.69
CA LYS A 54 -14.55 22.65 -17.79
C LYS A 54 -16.04 22.43 -18.10
N THR A 55 -16.52 21.18 -18.09
CA THR A 55 -17.95 20.88 -18.27
C THR A 55 -18.84 21.49 -17.18
N LYS A 56 -18.29 21.80 -16.00
CA LYS A 56 -18.98 22.44 -14.88
C LYS A 56 -18.73 23.95 -14.79
N ASP A 57 -18.06 24.54 -15.77
CA ASP A 57 -17.62 25.93 -15.77
C ASP A 57 -16.73 26.31 -14.57
N ILE A 58 -15.95 25.34 -14.07
CA ILE A 58 -14.97 25.52 -12.99
C ILE A 58 -13.58 25.61 -13.61
N PHE A 59 -12.86 26.68 -13.31
CA PHE A 59 -11.49 26.90 -13.78
C PHE A 59 -10.48 26.58 -12.68
N VAL A 60 -9.72 25.50 -12.88
CA VAL A 60 -8.62 25.08 -12.01
C VAL A 60 -7.34 24.98 -12.84
N GLN A 61 -6.29 25.69 -12.42
CA GLN A 61 -4.95 25.53 -12.97
C GLN A 61 -4.32 24.28 -12.35
N ILE A 62 -4.04 23.26 -13.17
CA ILE A 62 -3.47 21.99 -12.73
C ILE A 62 -1.99 21.93 -13.14
N GLU A 63 -1.11 21.88 -12.15
CA GLU A 63 0.32 21.57 -12.26
C GLU A 63 0.55 20.09 -11.97
N GLU A 64 1.50 19.48 -12.66
CA GLU A 64 1.80 18.04 -12.59
C GLU A 64 3.25 17.87 -12.14
N LEU A 65 3.48 17.04 -11.13
CA LEU A 65 4.82 16.66 -10.70
C LEU A 65 4.79 15.23 -10.18
N THR A 66 5.85 14.47 -10.40
CA THR A 66 6.03 13.16 -9.74
C THR A 66 7.41 13.11 -9.13
N VAL A 67 7.47 12.71 -7.86
CA VAL A 67 8.72 12.43 -7.15
C VAL A 67 8.87 10.93 -6.96
N GLU A 68 10.10 10.46 -6.74
CA GLU A 68 10.35 9.02 -6.62
C GLU A 68 9.53 8.41 -5.47
N ARG A 69 9.55 9.05 -4.29
CA ARG A 69 8.78 8.64 -3.11
C ARG A 69 8.25 9.84 -2.34
N GLN A 70 6.99 9.76 -1.92
CA GLN A 70 6.39 10.77 -1.06
C GLN A 70 6.46 10.44 0.43
N CYS A 71 7.09 9.32 0.81
CA CYS A 71 7.25 8.90 2.20
C CYS A 71 8.68 9.09 2.73
N GLU A 72 9.54 9.79 1.99
CA GLU A 72 10.95 10.01 2.29
C GLU A 72 11.29 11.48 2.04
N ASP A 73 11.83 12.16 3.07
CA ASP A 73 11.93 13.63 3.08
C ASP A 73 12.78 14.20 1.92
N ALA A 74 13.86 13.50 1.57
CA ALA A 74 14.76 13.92 0.49
C ALA A 74 14.02 14.12 -0.85
N PHE A 75 13.13 13.18 -1.20
CA PHE A 75 12.33 13.25 -2.42
C PHE A 75 11.14 14.21 -2.29
N ILE A 76 10.56 14.34 -1.10
CA ILE A 76 9.48 15.31 -0.85
C ILE A 76 10.01 16.75 -1.04
N ALA A 77 11.27 17.01 -0.67
CA ALA A 77 11.89 18.32 -0.81
C ALA A 77 11.94 18.82 -2.26
N GLU A 78 12.07 17.93 -3.24
CA GLU A 78 12.05 18.26 -4.67
C GLU A 78 10.71 18.91 -5.09
N ALA A 79 9.63 18.61 -4.39
CA ALA A 79 8.31 19.18 -4.66
C ALA A 79 8.07 20.54 -3.98
N ALA A 80 9.00 21.05 -3.18
CA ALA A 80 8.79 22.26 -2.36
C ALA A 80 8.32 23.47 -3.18
N ASP A 81 8.98 23.73 -4.30
CA ASP A 81 8.66 24.85 -5.18
C ASP A 81 7.25 24.72 -5.78
N ALA A 82 6.90 23.55 -6.30
CA ALA A 82 5.56 23.29 -6.86
C ALA A 82 4.48 23.37 -5.78
N VAL A 83 4.72 22.80 -4.60
CA VAL A 83 3.79 22.86 -3.46
C VAL A 83 3.56 24.30 -3.02
N SER A 84 4.60 25.15 -3.02
CA SER A 84 4.48 26.56 -2.60
C SER A 84 3.62 27.43 -3.52
N ARG A 85 3.48 27.06 -4.81
CA ARG A 85 2.75 27.83 -5.81
C ARG A 85 1.28 27.42 -5.97
N ASN A 86 0.87 26.31 -5.34
CA ASN A 86 -0.46 25.73 -5.48
C ASN A 86 -1.26 25.86 -4.16
N GLU A 87 -2.58 26.00 -4.27
CA GLU A 87 -3.48 26.13 -3.11
C GLU A 87 -3.73 24.78 -2.43
N ALA A 88 -3.74 23.70 -3.23
CA ALA A 88 -3.89 22.34 -2.75
C ALA A 88 -2.97 21.37 -3.52
N VAL A 89 -2.62 20.27 -2.86
CA VAL A 89 -1.84 19.17 -3.42
C VAL A 89 -2.71 17.92 -3.41
N LEU A 90 -3.07 17.39 -4.57
CA LEU A 90 -3.64 16.06 -4.71
C LEU A 90 -2.49 15.05 -4.79
N SER A 91 -2.20 14.41 -3.66
CA SER A 91 -1.17 13.37 -3.57
C SER A 91 -1.71 12.04 -4.06
N LEU A 92 -1.09 11.48 -5.10
CA LEU A 92 -1.35 10.11 -5.56
C LEU A 92 -0.48 9.07 -4.86
N ALA A 93 0.01 9.36 -3.65
CA ALA A 93 0.75 8.40 -2.83
C ALA A 93 -0.18 7.55 -1.96
N CYS A 94 0.39 6.52 -1.34
CA CYS A 94 -0.28 5.83 -0.24
C CYS A 94 -0.45 6.74 0.99
N GLY A 95 -1.24 6.30 1.97
CA GLY A 95 -1.56 7.10 3.16
C GLY A 95 -0.35 7.51 4.00
N ALA A 96 0.75 6.74 3.97
CA ALA A 96 2.01 7.15 4.60
C ALA A 96 2.65 8.34 3.86
N GLY A 97 2.63 8.33 2.53
CA GLY A 97 3.17 9.42 1.71
C GLY A 97 2.35 10.70 1.84
N VAL A 98 1.02 10.60 1.77
CA VAL A 98 0.11 11.75 1.98
C VAL A 98 0.41 12.45 3.31
N GLN A 99 0.54 11.67 4.40
CA GLN A 99 0.84 12.22 5.72
C GLN A 99 2.25 12.82 5.82
N ALA A 100 3.24 12.23 5.16
CA ALA A 100 4.61 12.75 5.17
C ALA A 100 4.70 14.09 4.42
N VAL A 101 4.05 14.21 3.26
CA VAL A 101 3.95 15.47 2.51
C VAL A 101 3.22 16.54 3.34
N ALA A 102 2.07 16.19 3.96
CA ALA A 102 1.33 17.11 4.82
C ALA A 102 2.16 17.59 6.02
N ARG A 103 2.95 16.71 6.62
CA ARG A 103 3.85 17.06 7.74
C ARG A 103 4.98 17.97 7.29
N ARG A 104 5.55 17.73 6.12
CA ARG A 104 6.66 18.51 5.56
C ARG A 104 6.24 19.91 5.13
N PHE A 105 4.99 20.06 4.67
CA PHE A 105 4.40 21.32 4.23
C PHE A 105 3.14 21.65 5.04
N PRO A 106 3.27 22.03 6.33
CA PRO A 106 2.14 22.14 7.27
C PRO A 106 1.13 23.24 6.93
N ARG A 107 1.46 24.15 6.01
CA ARG A 107 0.55 25.21 5.54
C ARG A 107 -0.22 24.82 4.27
N SER A 108 0.18 23.74 3.61
CA SER A 108 -0.42 23.30 2.35
C SER A 108 -1.51 22.27 2.62
N LEU A 109 -2.64 22.40 1.94
CA LEU A 109 -3.68 21.38 1.96
C LEU A 109 -3.25 20.18 1.13
N VAL A 110 -3.10 19.01 1.74
CA VAL A 110 -2.75 17.77 1.06
C VAL A 110 -3.94 16.82 1.07
N LEU A 111 -4.44 16.52 -0.12
CA LEU A 111 -5.61 15.68 -0.37
C LEU A 111 -5.15 14.30 -0.86
N PRO A 112 -5.71 13.20 -0.33
CA PRO A 112 -5.39 11.86 -0.81
C PRO A 112 -6.13 11.58 -2.13
N GLY A 113 -5.41 11.20 -3.19
CA GLY A 113 -5.99 10.75 -4.46
C GLY A 113 -6.03 9.22 -4.62
N VAL A 114 -5.42 8.48 -3.69
CA VAL A 114 -5.32 7.01 -3.71
C VAL A 114 -5.81 6.44 -2.38
N ASN A 115 -6.60 5.36 -2.45
CA ASN A 115 -6.92 4.50 -1.34
C ASN A 115 -5.79 3.48 -1.14
N THR A 116 -5.17 3.46 0.04
CA THR A 116 -4.21 2.40 0.38
C THR A 116 -4.97 1.14 0.79
N THR A 117 -4.64 0.01 0.18
CA THR A 117 -5.38 -1.23 0.40
C THR A 117 -4.61 -2.18 1.33
N PHE A 118 -3.49 -2.75 0.88
CA PHE A 118 -2.74 -3.76 1.62
C PHE A 118 -1.25 -3.82 1.22
N LEU A 119 -0.43 -4.59 1.96
CA LEU A 119 0.95 -4.87 1.55
C LEU A 119 0.98 -6.16 0.73
N GLY A 120 1.36 -6.02 -0.53
CA GLY A 120 1.27 -7.10 -1.49
C GLY A 120 2.40 -7.14 -2.49
N VAL A 121 2.19 -7.96 -3.51
CA VAL A 121 3.04 -8.11 -4.69
C VAL A 121 2.16 -8.07 -5.94
N LEU A 122 2.75 -7.67 -7.07
CA LEU A 122 2.14 -7.84 -8.39
C LEU A 122 2.38 -9.28 -8.84
N GLU A 123 1.34 -10.10 -8.79
CA GLU A 123 1.44 -11.51 -9.21
C GLU A 123 1.48 -11.62 -10.74
N ARG A 124 0.61 -10.85 -11.40
CA ARG A 124 0.60 -10.64 -12.85
C ARG A 124 -0.06 -9.29 -13.12
N ARG A 125 0.13 -8.74 -14.32
CA ARG A 125 -0.42 -7.42 -14.69
C ARG A 125 -1.91 -7.32 -14.33
N GLY A 126 -2.27 -6.38 -13.46
CA GLY A 126 -3.64 -6.15 -12.99
C GLY A 126 -4.11 -7.05 -11.83
N LEU A 127 -3.28 -7.96 -11.34
CA LEU A 127 -3.58 -8.80 -10.17
C LEU A 127 -2.55 -8.58 -9.06
N PHE A 128 -3.03 -8.08 -7.93
CA PHE A 128 -2.25 -7.87 -6.73
C PHE A 128 -2.74 -8.80 -5.63
N THR A 129 -1.81 -9.44 -4.93
CA THR A 129 -2.13 -10.36 -3.84
C THR A 129 -1.49 -9.88 -2.54
N GLU A 130 -2.23 -10.00 -1.45
CA GLU A 130 -1.75 -9.64 -0.12
C GLU A 130 -0.78 -10.70 0.39
N GLU A 131 0.44 -10.27 0.74
CA GLU A 131 1.51 -11.18 1.20
C GLU A 131 1.97 -10.88 2.64
N CYS A 132 1.66 -9.69 3.15
CA CYS A 132 2.10 -9.29 4.49
C CYS A 132 1.08 -8.39 5.17
N SER A 133 0.72 -8.70 6.41
CA SER A 133 -0.07 -7.79 7.27
C SER A 133 0.81 -6.81 8.06
N GLY A 134 2.14 -6.89 7.86
CA GLY A 134 3.12 -6.01 8.48
C GLY A 134 3.18 -6.13 10.00
N CYS A 135 2.89 -7.29 10.60
CA CYS A 135 2.66 -7.44 12.05
C CYS A 135 3.89 -7.24 12.98
N GLY A 136 5.10 -7.05 12.45
CA GLY A 136 6.31 -6.80 13.24
C GLY A 136 7.00 -8.04 13.83
N ASP A 137 6.40 -9.23 13.71
CA ASP A 137 6.96 -10.50 14.18
C ASP A 137 6.97 -11.51 13.01
N CYS A 138 8.06 -11.53 12.23
CA CYS A 138 8.13 -12.32 11.01
C CYS A 138 8.46 -13.79 11.31
N GLN A 139 7.64 -14.70 10.79
CA GLN A 139 7.84 -16.16 10.94
C GLN A 139 7.96 -16.89 9.61
N LEU A 140 8.24 -16.16 8.51
CA LEU A 140 8.31 -16.74 7.16
C LEU A 140 9.31 -17.88 7.06
N ALA A 141 10.44 -17.82 7.77
CA ALA A 141 11.44 -18.88 7.79
C ALA A 141 10.89 -20.22 8.31
N VAL A 142 9.89 -20.18 9.20
CA VAL A 142 9.21 -21.35 9.77
C VAL A 142 8.28 -22.01 8.76
N PHE A 143 7.57 -21.19 8.00
CA PHE A 143 6.49 -21.63 7.11
C PHE A 143 6.89 -21.62 5.63
N GLY A 144 8.18 -21.83 5.33
CA GLY A 144 8.67 -21.93 3.95
C GLY A 144 8.46 -20.65 3.12
N GLY A 145 8.40 -19.48 3.73
CA GLY A 145 8.16 -18.22 3.02
C GLY A 145 6.70 -17.98 2.63
N ILE A 146 5.74 -18.67 3.24
CA ILE A 146 4.30 -18.34 3.17
C ILE A 146 3.86 -17.81 4.52
N CYS A 147 3.20 -16.66 4.54
CA CYS A 147 2.70 -16.08 5.79
C CYS A 147 1.35 -16.70 6.17
N PRO A 148 1.25 -17.61 7.16
CA PRO A 148 -0.05 -18.14 7.59
C PRO A 148 -0.97 -17.07 8.20
N VAL A 149 -0.43 -15.98 8.75
CA VAL A 149 -1.24 -14.89 9.32
C VAL A 149 -1.99 -14.13 8.23
N THR A 150 -1.36 -13.92 7.08
CA THR A 150 -1.90 -13.11 5.98
C THR A 150 -2.61 -13.97 4.95
N ARG A 151 -1.98 -15.08 4.53
CA ARG A 151 -2.46 -15.93 3.42
C ARG A 151 -3.51 -16.95 3.85
N CYS A 152 -3.66 -17.26 5.15
CA CYS A 152 -4.73 -18.14 5.62
C CYS A 152 -5.95 -17.31 6.03
N ALA A 153 -7.12 -17.61 5.45
CA ALA A 153 -8.39 -16.96 5.82
C ALA A 153 -8.71 -17.05 7.33
N LYS A 154 -8.22 -18.10 8.01
CA LYS A 154 -8.38 -18.31 9.45
C LYS A 154 -7.15 -17.93 10.29
N LYS A 155 -6.08 -17.46 9.65
CA LYS A 155 -4.84 -17.00 10.31
C LYS A 155 -4.19 -18.04 11.25
N LEU A 156 -4.32 -19.33 10.91
CA LEU A 156 -3.88 -20.45 11.77
C LEU A 156 -2.37 -20.66 11.73
N LEU A 157 -1.74 -20.73 12.91
CA LEU A 157 -0.30 -20.95 13.08
C LEU A 157 0.08 -22.39 13.44
N ASN A 158 -0.87 -23.16 13.97
CA ASN A 158 -0.62 -24.48 14.56
C ASN A 158 -1.12 -25.64 13.68
N GLY A 159 -1.09 -25.45 12.35
CA GLY A 159 -1.47 -26.47 11.38
C GLY A 159 -2.74 -26.15 10.57
N PRO A 160 -3.04 -26.98 9.56
CA PRO A 160 -4.21 -26.84 8.71
C PRO A 160 -5.51 -27.07 9.48
N CYS A 161 -6.59 -26.38 9.07
CA CYS A 161 -7.93 -26.59 9.63
C CYS A 161 -8.65 -27.86 9.15
N GLY A 162 -8.06 -28.63 8.23
CA GLY A 162 -8.70 -29.80 7.59
C GLY A 162 -9.71 -29.47 6.48
N GLY A 163 -10.11 -28.20 6.34
CA GLY A 163 -11.11 -27.76 5.36
C GLY A 163 -10.66 -27.68 3.90
N SER A 164 -9.35 -27.68 3.64
CA SER A 164 -8.85 -27.48 2.27
C SER A 164 -9.19 -28.65 1.35
N ARG A 165 -9.64 -28.36 0.14
CA ARG A 165 -9.94 -29.35 -0.89
C ARG A 165 -9.16 -29.03 -2.17
N ASN A 166 -8.46 -30.02 -2.73
CA ASN A 166 -7.65 -29.87 -3.96
C ASN A 166 -6.71 -28.64 -3.92
N GLY A 167 -6.06 -28.41 -2.77
CA GLY A 167 -5.15 -27.27 -2.57
C GLY A 167 -5.83 -25.90 -2.37
N LYS A 168 -7.17 -25.83 -2.43
CA LYS A 168 -7.95 -24.59 -2.26
C LYS A 168 -8.53 -24.45 -0.86
N CYS A 169 -8.76 -23.20 -0.44
CA CYS A 169 -9.38 -22.85 0.84
C CYS A 169 -10.88 -23.15 0.84
N GLU A 170 -11.45 -23.60 1.96
CA GLU A 170 -12.90 -23.83 2.06
C GLU A 170 -13.74 -22.55 2.00
N VAL A 171 -13.14 -21.40 2.36
CA VAL A 171 -13.84 -20.11 2.37
C VAL A 171 -14.06 -19.60 0.95
N ASN A 172 -13.18 -19.94 0.02
CA ASN A 172 -13.28 -19.53 -1.38
C ASN A 172 -12.45 -20.49 -2.25
N ALA A 173 -13.09 -21.10 -3.26
CA ALA A 173 -12.47 -22.04 -4.18
C ALA A 173 -11.36 -21.42 -5.06
N ASP A 174 -11.35 -20.10 -5.25
CA ASP A 174 -10.29 -19.40 -5.99
C ASP A 174 -9.05 -19.12 -5.12
N THR A 175 -9.17 -19.20 -3.80
CA THR A 175 -8.09 -18.90 -2.86
C THR A 175 -7.25 -20.15 -2.60
N ASP A 176 -5.95 -20.07 -2.84
CA ASP A 176 -5.02 -21.14 -2.47
C ASP A 176 -4.93 -21.30 -0.95
N CYS A 177 -4.98 -22.54 -0.48
CA CYS A 177 -4.81 -22.83 0.93
C CYS A 177 -3.35 -22.59 1.34
N ALA A 178 -3.11 -21.59 2.19
CA ALA A 178 -1.77 -21.28 2.70
C ALA A 178 -1.07 -22.52 3.30
N TRP A 179 -1.78 -23.35 4.07
CA TRP A 179 -1.19 -24.55 4.67
C TRP A 179 -0.86 -25.64 3.67
N HIS A 180 -1.63 -25.77 2.59
CA HIS A 180 -1.29 -26.66 1.50
C HIS A 180 0.03 -26.23 0.85
N LEU A 181 0.14 -24.94 0.49
CA LEU A 181 1.36 -24.36 -0.07
C LEU A 181 2.57 -24.50 0.87
N ILE A 182 2.37 -24.33 2.19
CA ILE A 182 3.43 -24.49 3.20
C ILE A 182 3.97 -25.92 3.18
N ILE A 183 3.07 -26.91 3.23
CA ILE A 183 3.43 -28.33 3.27
C ILE A 183 4.13 -28.73 1.97
N GLU A 184 3.59 -28.37 0.80
CA GLU A 184 4.22 -28.68 -0.49
C GLU A 184 5.63 -28.12 -0.57
N ARG A 185 5.78 -26.84 -0.22
CA ARG A 185 7.07 -26.16 -0.32
C ARG A 185 8.10 -26.70 0.68
N LEU A 186 7.72 -26.96 1.93
CA LEU A 186 8.62 -27.54 2.91
C LEU A 186 8.97 -29.00 2.58
N SER A 187 8.04 -29.75 1.98
CA SER A 187 8.30 -31.11 1.49
C SER A 187 9.31 -31.10 0.36
N ALA A 188 9.15 -30.21 -0.62
CA ALA A 188 10.11 -30.03 -1.71
C ALA A 188 11.52 -29.61 -1.23
N GLN A 189 11.59 -28.92 -0.09
CA GLN A 189 12.86 -28.54 0.54
C GLN A 189 13.44 -29.61 1.50
N GLY A 190 12.75 -30.73 1.73
CA GLY A 190 13.15 -31.71 2.74
C GLY A 190 13.09 -31.21 4.19
N ARG A 191 12.33 -30.13 4.45
CA ARG A 191 12.27 -29.40 5.72
C ARG A 191 10.97 -29.62 6.51
N LEU A 192 10.14 -30.58 6.11
CA LEU A 192 8.81 -30.79 6.70
C LEU A 192 8.85 -31.03 8.23
N ASN A 193 9.92 -31.63 8.74
CA ASN A 193 10.13 -31.84 10.19
C ASN A 193 10.09 -30.55 11.01
N GLN A 194 10.35 -29.38 10.40
CA GLN A 194 10.29 -28.09 11.07
C GLN A 194 8.89 -27.77 11.62
N LEU A 195 7.83 -28.27 10.98
CA LEU A 195 6.45 -28.07 11.43
C LEU A 195 6.12 -28.83 12.73
N ARG A 196 6.99 -29.75 13.17
CA ARG A 196 6.84 -30.43 14.47
C ARG A 196 7.30 -29.57 15.64
N ALA A 197 8.05 -28.50 15.38
CA ALA A 197 8.48 -27.58 16.42
C ALA A 197 7.28 -26.81 16.95
N TYR A 198 7.20 -26.68 18.27
CA TYR A 198 6.19 -25.85 18.91
C TYR A 198 6.38 -24.38 18.51
N VAL A 199 5.31 -23.77 18.02
CA VAL A 199 5.26 -22.33 17.75
C VAL A 199 4.40 -21.69 18.84
N PRO A 200 4.96 -20.80 19.68
CA PRO A 200 4.17 -20.13 20.71
C PRO A 200 3.09 -19.23 20.07
N PRO A 201 2.03 -18.89 20.82
CA PRO A 201 1.07 -17.88 20.39
C PRO A 201 1.77 -16.61 19.93
N LYS A 202 1.30 -16.06 18.82
CA LYS A 202 1.89 -14.87 18.22
C LYS A 202 1.83 -13.69 19.19
N GLN A 203 2.95 -12.96 19.31
CA GLN A 203 2.99 -11.71 20.05
C GLN A 203 2.42 -10.59 19.21
N TRP A 204 1.30 -10.02 19.66
CA TRP A 204 0.60 -8.95 18.94
C TRP A 204 0.94 -7.53 19.43
N GLN A 205 1.79 -7.40 20.46
CA GLN A 205 2.24 -6.10 20.96
C GLN A 205 2.93 -5.26 19.87
N ALA A 206 3.69 -5.90 18.97
CA ALA A 206 4.34 -5.26 17.83
C ALA A 206 3.41 -4.99 16.62
N SER A 207 2.13 -5.37 16.72
CA SER A 207 1.13 -5.21 15.66
C SER A 207 0.28 -3.94 15.89
N LEU A 208 -0.73 -3.74 15.03
CA LEU A 208 -1.65 -2.60 15.08
C LEU A 208 -2.44 -2.49 16.40
N SER A 209 -2.66 -3.62 17.09
CA SER A 209 -3.40 -3.66 18.36
C SER A 209 -2.69 -2.96 19.52
N GLY A 210 -1.38 -2.69 19.41
CA GLY A 210 -0.60 -1.96 20.41
C GLY A 210 -0.59 -0.43 20.21
N GLY A 211 -1.28 0.09 19.19
CA GLY A 211 -1.23 1.50 18.80
C GLY A 211 -0.20 1.81 17.71
N PRO A 212 0.04 3.10 17.40
CA PRO A 212 1.02 3.51 16.40
C PRO A 212 2.42 3.00 16.75
N ARG A 213 3.05 2.31 15.81
CA ARG A 213 4.31 1.59 16.04
C ARG A 213 5.50 2.49 15.77
N LYS A 214 6.57 2.30 16.52
CA LYS A 214 7.84 3.01 16.38
C LYS A 214 9.00 2.01 16.40
N LEU A 215 9.92 2.15 15.45
CA LEU A 215 11.21 1.46 15.44
C LEU A 215 12.29 2.54 15.50
N ILE A 216 13.15 2.48 16.52
CA ILE A 216 14.34 3.32 16.60
C ILE A 216 15.54 2.41 16.40
N ARG A 217 16.41 2.78 15.47
CA ARG A 217 17.71 2.15 15.26
C ARG A 217 18.76 3.03 15.89
N GLU A 218 19.05 2.77 17.16
CA GLU A 218 19.99 3.58 17.97
C GLU A 218 21.36 3.70 17.29
N ASP A 219 21.77 2.67 16.58
CA ASP A 219 23.01 2.60 15.79
C ASP A 219 23.05 3.57 14.58
N HIS A 220 21.92 4.20 14.24
CA HIS A 220 21.80 5.18 13.16
C HIS A 220 21.34 6.56 13.63
N VAL A 221 21.07 6.73 14.93
CA VAL A 221 20.73 8.04 15.51
C VAL A 221 22.05 8.71 15.89
N ILE A 222 22.44 9.72 15.10
CA ILE A 222 23.60 10.59 15.38
C ILE A 222 23.20 11.65 16.41
#